data_AF-A0A2C1JVC6-F1
#
_entry.id   AF-A0A2C1JVC6-F1
#
_cell.length_a   1.000
_cell.length_b   1.000
_cell.length_c   1.000
_cell.angle_alpha   90.00
_cell.angle_beta   90.00
_cell.angle_gamma   90.00
#
_symmetry.space_group_name_H-M   'P 1'
#
loop_
_entity.id
_entity.type
_entity.pdbx_description
1 polymer ?
#
loop_
_entity_poly.entity_id
_entity_poly.type
_entity_poly.pdbx_seq_one_letter_code
_entity_poly.pdbx_strand_id
1 'polypeptide(L)'
;MVLKESLIQLLKEKQISSITVKEICDLADINRSTFYAHYSDQFDLLDKTEEELIEEMKRYLSQYSYEEDDLKMIEKLLEYFASKQEICKILLNEKVDTTFQKKVMKVAHHFFIENWKANHQFNGYPSEYVSTFIISGSIYVTKEWLNRGMDKTPKEMAEMINNLIKNGLFGT
;
A
#
# COMPACT_ATOMS: atom_id res chain seq x y z
N MET A 1 13.65 -5.05 11.96
CA MET A 1 15.13 -4.92 11.84
C MET A 1 15.43 -3.46 12.09
N VAL A 2 16.29 -3.15 13.06
CA VAL A 2 16.41 -1.82 13.69
C VAL A 2 16.66 -0.69 12.68
N LEU A 3 17.39 -0.95 11.58
CA LEU A 3 17.62 0.03 10.51
C LEU A 3 16.32 0.50 9.82
N LYS A 4 15.37 -0.41 9.57
CA LYS A 4 14.10 -0.10 8.92
C LYS A 4 13.22 0.73 9.83
N GLU A 5 13.12 0.32 11.09
CA GLU A 5 12.38 1.06 12.12
C GLU A 5 12.94 2.48 12.29
N SER A 6 14.26 2.62 12.28
CA SER A 6 14.95 3.91 12.34
C SER A 6 14.65 4.78 11.11
N LEU A 7 14.68 4.20 9.91
CA LEU A 7 14.30 4.91 8.69
C LEU A 7 12.84 5.39 8.73
N ILE A 8 11.91 4.53 9.12
CA ILE A 8 10.49 4.87 9.23
C ILE A 8 10.26 5.97 10.25
N GLN A 9 10.96 5.94 11.39
CA GLN A 9 10.90 7.00 12.38
C GLN A 9 11.39 8.34 11.82
N LEU A 10 12.48 8.35 11.06
CA LEU A 10 12.98 9.56 10.41
C LEU A 10 12.02 10.07 9.32
N LEU A 11 11.35 9.18 8.59
CA LEU A 11 10.35 9.53 7.56
C LEU A 11 9.09 10.19 8.12
N LYS A 12 8.82 10.06 9.43
CA LYS A 12 7.75 10.83 10.08
C LYS A 12 8.05 12.33 10.13
N GLU A 13 9.34 12.67 10.22
CA GLU A 13 9.79 14.03 10.50
C GLU A 13 10.25 14.76 9.22
N LYS A 14 10.78 14.00 8.24
CA LYS A 14 11.34 14.58 7.01
C LYS A 14 11.33 13.61 5.84
N GLN A 15 11.39 14.16 4.64
CA GLN A 15 11.39 13.41 3.39
C GLN A 15 12.68 12.59 3.22
N ILE A 16 12.59 11.46 2.51
CA ILE A 16 13.72 10.55 2.26
C ILE A 16 14.98 11.25 1.73
N SER A 17 14.83 12.26 0.88
CA SER A 17 15.95 13.03 0.30
C SER A 17 16.76 13.82 1.32
N SER A 18 16.19 14.10 2.51
CA SER A 18 16.82 14.82 3.61
C SER A 18 17.33 13.90 4.72
N ILE A 19 17.14 12.58 4.58
CA ILE A 19 17.63 11.57 5.53
C ILE A 19 19.02 11.14 5.08
N THR A 20 19.98 11.12 6.02
CA THR A 20 21.34 10.63 5.76
C THR A 20 21.56 9.24 6.35
N VAL A 21 22.45 8.45 5.75
CA VAL A 21 22.90 7.16 6.29
C VAL A 21 23.43 7.31 7.73
N LYS A 22 24.09 8.44 8.02
CA LYS A 22 24.56 8.77 9.37
C LYS A 22 23.40 8.76 10.37
N GLU A 23 22.33 9.49 10.10
CA GLU A 23 21.21 9.61 11.04
C GLU A 23 20.48 8.28 11.25
N ILE A 24 20.35 7.47 10.19
CA ILE A 24 19.78 6.13 10.29
C ILE A 24 20.65 5.26 11.21
N CYS A 25 21.97 5.27 10.99
CA CYS A 25 22.92 4.49 11.78
C CYS A 25 22.97 4.95 13.25
N ASP A 26 22.97 6.27 13.48
CA ASP A 26 23.02 6.88 14.80
C ASP A 26 21.74 6.53 15.60
N LEU A 27 20.56 6.53 14.95
CA LEU A 27 19.30 6.15 15.58
C LEU A 27 19.19 4.64 15.83
N ALA A 28 19.76 3.82 14.94
CA ALA A 28 19.73 2.37 15.03
C ALA A 28 20.80 1.77 15.96
N ASP A 29 21.73 2.58 16.47
CA ASP A 29 22.94 2.15 17.18
C ASP A 29 23.75 1.10 16.40
N ILE A 30 23.97 1.37 15.11
CA ILE A 30 24.66 0.47 14.17
C ILE A 30 25.83 1.19 13.49
N ASN A 31 26.95 0.49 13.30
CA ASN A 31 28.07 1.03 12.54
C ASN A 31 27.72 1.18 11.05
N ARG A 32 28.14 2.28 10.43
CA ARG A 32 27.98 2.52 8.98
C ARG A 32 28.56 1.39 8.13
N SER A 33 29.65 0.75 8.54
CA SER A 33 30.19 -0.40 7.80
C SER A 33 29.18 -1.56 7.71
N THR A 34 28.40 -1.78 8.77
CA THR A 34 27.31 -2.76 8.79
C THR A 34 26.15 -2.32 7.91
N PHE A 35 25.80 -1.02 7.90
CA PHE A 35 24.80 -0.50 6.96
C PHE A 35 25.23 -0.76 5.51
N TYR A 36 26.44 -0.37 5.14
CA TYR A 36 26.95 -0.48 3.77
C TYR A 36 27.20 -1.93 3.33
N ALA A 37 27.24 -2.89 4.26
CA ALA A 37 27.26 -4.31 3.92
C ALA A 37 25.93 -4.82 3.34
N HIS A 38 24.82 -4.12 3.59
CA HIS A 38 23.47 -4.52 3.19
C HIS A 38 22.77 -3.51 2.27
N TYR A 39 23.14 -2.23 2.35
CA TYR A 39 22.47 -1.13 1.69
C TYR A 39 23.45 -0.13 1.06
N SER A 40 23.19 0.33 -0.16
CA SER A 40 24.05 1.34 -0.79
C SER A 40 23.83 2.74 -0.22
N ASP A 41 22.59 3.09 0.08
CA ASP A 41 22.16 4.39 0.61
C ASP A 41 20.77 4.30 1.26
N GLN A 42 20.20 5.44 1.66
CA GLN A 42 18.87 5.50 2.28
C GLN A 42 17.73 5.10 1.32
N PHE A 43 17.90 5.31 0.01
CA PHE A 43 16.89 4.94 -0.98
C PHE A 43 16.86 3.43 -1.19
N ASP A 44 18.01 2.76 -1.23
CA ASP A 44 18.08 1.29 -1.30
C ASP A 44 17.50 0.63 -0.03
N LEU A 45 17.74 1.20 1.16
CA LEU A 45 17.06 0.74 2.38
C LEU A 45 15.54 0.93 2.29
N LEU A 46 15.06 2.07 1.78
CA LEU A 46 13.64 2.33 1.60
C LEU A 46 13.01 1.34 0.61
N ASP A 47 13.62 1.17 -0.56
CA ASP A 47 13.11 0.31 -1.63
C ASP A 47 12.98 -1.15 -1.16
N LYS A 48 14.01 -1.70 -0.50
CA LYS A 48 13.96 -3.04 0.10
C LYS A 48 12.92 -3.15 1.21
N THR A 49 12.73 -2.09 2.00
CA THR A 49 11.67 -2.06 3.03
C THR A 49 10.29 -2.10 2.41
N GLU A 50 10.06 -1.34 1.35
CA GLU A 50 8.82 -1.38 0.57
C GLU A 50 8.58 -2.73 -0.10
N GLU A 51 9.62 -3.33 -0.70
CA GLU A 51 9.52 -4.66 -1.32
C GLU A 51 9.12 -5.73 -0.32
N GLU A 52 9.72 -5.73 0.87
CA GLU A 52 9.34 -6.67 1.92
C GLU A 52 7.89 -6.50 2.37
N LEU A 53 7.40 -5.27 2.52
CA LEU A 53 5.99 -4.99 2.83
C LEU A 53 5.06 -5.46 1.72
N ILE A 54 5.46 -5.32 0.46
CA ILE A 54 4.67 -5.76 -0.68
C ILE A 54 4.62 -7.28 -0.76
N GLU A 55 5.74 -7.95 -0.50
CA GLU A 55 5.78 -9.42 -0.43
C GLU A 55 5.01 -9.96 0.78
N GLU A 56 5.05 -9.27 1.92
CA GLU A 56 4.20 -9.59 3.07
C GLU A 56 2.71 -9.40 2.74
N MET A 57 2.35 -8.30 2.08
CA MET A 57 1.00 -8.04 1.61
C MET A 57 0.51 -9.13 0.66
N LYS A 58 1.30 -9.50 -0.35
CA LYS A 58 0.96 -10.59 -1.29
C LYS A 58 0.76 -11.91 -0.57
N ARG A 59 1.66 -12.28 0.36
CA ARG A 59 1.53 -13.52 1.15
C ARG A 59 0.30 -13.51 2.04
N TYR A 60 -0.01 -12.37 2.65
CA TYR A 60 -1.22 -12.22 3.46
C TYR A 60 -2.47 -12.40 2.59
N LEU A 61 -2.49 -11.78 1.42
CA LEU A 61 -3.62 -11.88 0.49
C LEU A 61 -3.73 -13.29 -0.12
N SER A 62 -2.64 -13.97 -0.45
CA SER A 62 -2.69 -15.31 -1.06
C SER A 62 -3.28 -16.40 -0.14
N GLN A 63 -3.46 -16.12 1.15
CA GLN A 63 -4.09 -17.05 2.10
C GLN A 63 -5.60 -17.17 1.94
N TYR A 64 -6.23 -16.28 1.18
CA TYR A 64 -7.66 -16.24 1.00
C TYR A 64 -8.00 -16.60 -0.45
N SER A 65 -8.99 -17.47 -0.64
CA SER A 65 -9.62 -17.67 -1.95
C SER A 65 -10.58 -16.52 -2.19
N TYR A 66 -10.44 -15.86 -3.34
CA TYR A 66 -11.23 -14.69 -3.74
C TYR A 66 -12.27 -15.01 -4.80
N GLU A 67 -12.49 -16.30 -5.06
CA GLU A 67 -13.21 -16.75 -6.26
C GLU A 67 -14.63 -16.16 -6.40
N GLU A 68 -15.25 -15.63 -5.32
CA GLU A 68 -16.61 -15.10 -5.38
C GLU A 68 -16.92 -13.84 -4.55
N ASP A 69 -15.94 -13.18 -3.91
CA ASP A 69 -16.24 -12.03 -3.03
C ASP A 69 -15.24 -10.86 -3.13
N ASP A 70 -15.55 -9.92 -4.05
CA ASP A 70 -14.82 -8.66 -4.25
C ASP A 70 -14.75 -7.81 -2.97
N LEU A 71 -15.83 -7.81 -2.17
CA LEU A 71 -15.88 -7.08 -0.91
C LEU A 71 -14.87 -7.69 0.07
N LYS A 72 -14.76 -9.03 0.11
CA LYS A 72 -13.80 -9.70 0.98
C LYS A 72 -12.36 -9.36 0.62
N MET A 73 -12.06 -9.23 -0.67
CA MET A 73 -10.74 -8.82 -1.12
C MET A 73 -10.39 -7.40 -0.65
N ILE A 74 -11.31 -6.44 -0.84
CA ILE A 74 -11.12 -5.06 -0.38
C ILE A 74 -10.96 -5.02 1.15
N GLU A 75 -11.79 -5.76 1.88
CA GLU A 75 -11.71 -5.87 3.35
C GLU A 75 -10.35 -6.40 3.79
N LYS A 76 -9.84 -7.47 3.18
CA LYS A 76 -8.53 -8.04 3.53
C LYS A 76 -7.38 -7.11 3.23
N LEU A 77 -7.43 -6.38 2.13
CA LEU A 77 -6.43 -5.36 1.83
C LEU A 77 -6.45 -4.25 2.89
N LEU A 78 -7.62 -3.79 3.32
CA LEU A 78 -7.77 -2.79 4.37
C LEU A 78 -7.35 -3.30 5.76
N GLU A 79 -7.62 -4.57 6.09
CA GLU A 79 -7.12 -5.22 7.30
C GLU A 79 -5.59 -5.25 7.33
N TYR A 80 -4.95 -5.56 6.20
CA TYR A 80 -3.50 -5.50 6.08
C TYR A 80 -2.98 -4.08 6.35
N PHE A 81 -3.55 -3.07 5.67
CA PHE A 81 -3.19 -1.67 5.89
C PHE A 81 -3.37 -1.25 7.35
N ALA A 82 -4.46 -1.67 8.01
CA ALA A 82 -4.69 -1.37 9.42
C ALA A 82 -3.64 -2.03 10.32
N SER A 83 -3.27 -3.29 10.06
CA SER A 83 -2.26 -4.01 10.84
C SER A 83 -0.87 -3.38 10.75
N LYS A 84 -0.59 -2.64 9.66
CA LYS A 84 0.66 -1.94 9.37
C LYS A 84 0.45 -0.42 9.28
N GLN A 85 -0.55 0.12 9.97
CA GLN A 85 -1.05 1.48 9.75
C GLN A 85 0.03 2.56 9.74
N GLU A 86 0.99 2.49 10.65
CA GLU A 86 2.00 3.52 10.83
C GLU A 86 2.93 3.61 9.61
N ILE A 87 3.52 2.48 9.24
CA ILE A 87 4.43 2.38 8.10
C ILE A 87 3.68 2.61 6.78
N CYS A 88 2.49 2.03 6.62
CA CYS A 88 1.69 2.23 5.41
C CYS A 88 1.23 3.68 5.24
N LYS A 89 0.83 4.35 6.33
CA LYS A 89 0.46 5.77 6.30
C LYS A 89 1.65 6.62 5.86
N ILE A 90 2.84 6.41 6.43
CA ILE A 90 4.04 7.17 6.07
C ILE A 90 4.37 6.98 4.59
N LEU A 91 4.47 5.74 4.13
CA LEU A 91 4.89 5.42 2.76
C LEU A 91 3.84 5.83 1.71
N LEU A 92 2.54 5.74 1.99
CA LEU A 92 1.49 6.21 1.07
C LEU A 92 1.37 7.75 1.02
N ASN A 93 1.88 8.46 2.04
CA ASN A 93 1.88 9.91 2.09
C ASN A 93 3.20 10.54 1.61
N GLU A 94 4.22 9.74 1.33
CA GLU A 94 5.49 10.23 0.79
C GLU A 94 5.25 10.93 -0.56
N LYS A 95 5.75 12.16 -0.68
CA LYS A 95 5.44 13.06 -1.81
C LYS A 95 6.50 12.99 -2.90
N VAL A 96 7.75 12.72 -2.51
CA VAL A 96 8.88 12.66 -3.45
C VAL A 96 9.01 11.26 -4.01
N ASP A 97 9.02 10.26 -3.12
CA ASP A 97 9.09 8.87 -3.51
C ASP A 97 7.70 8.23 -3.51
N THR A 98 7.13 8.11 -4.71
CA THR A 98 5.81 7.48 -4.92
C THR A 98 5.92 5.97 -5.17
N THR A 99 7.08 5.37 -4.94
CA THR A 99 7.37 3.97 -5.31
C THR A 99 6.47 2.99 -4.57
N PHE A 100 6.27 3.16 -3.25
CA PHE A 100 5.34 2.32 -2.50
C PHE A 100 3.92 2.35 -3.08
N GLN A 101 3.37 3.54 -3.34
CA GLN A 101 2.02 3.68 -3.94
C GLN A 101 1.94 2.94 -5.28
N LYS A 102 2.95 3.07 -6.14
CA LYS A 102 3.00 2.35 -7.44
C LYS A 102 3.07 0.84 -7.25
N LYS A 103 3.82 0.34 -6.27
CA LYS A 103 3.89 -1.10 -5.96
C LYS A 103 2.53 -1.61 -5.46
N VAL A 104 1.84 -0.87 -4.58
CA VAL A 104 0.48 -1.18 -4.14
C VAL A 104 -0.50 -1.20 -5.30
N MET A 105 -0.45 -0.20 -6.20
CA MET A 105 -1.28 -0.18 -7.41
C MET A 105 -1.07 -1.43 -8.26
N LYS A 106 0.19 -1.86 -8.47
CA LYS A 106 0.49 -3.07 -9.23
C LYS A 106 -0.12 -4.32 -8.59
N VAL A 107 -0.02 -4.45 -7.26
CA VAL A 107 -0.65 -5.55 -6.52
C VAL A 107 -2.16 -5.53 -6.71
N ALA A 108 -2.81 -4.38 -6.51
CA ALA A 108 -4.25 -4.23 -6.70
C ALA A 108 -4.68 -4.54 -8.15
N HIS A 109 -3.93 -4.08 -9.15
CA HIS A 109 -4.19 -4.37 -10.56
C HIS A 109 -4.11 -5.86 -10.87
N HIS A 110 -3.11 -6.55 -10.34
CA HIS A 110 -2.95 -7.99 -10.54
C HIS A 110 -4.18 -8.76 -10.03
N PHE A 111 -4.56 -8.53 -8.77
CA PHE A 111 -5.73 -9.17 -8.19
C PHE A 111 -7.05 -8.77 -8.88
N PHE A 112 -7.20 -7.50 -9.27
CA PHE A 112 -8.37 -7.02 -9.99
C PHE A 112 -8.52 -7.67 -11.37
N ILE A 113 -7.42 -7.83 -12.11
CA ILE A 113 -7.45 -8.45 -13.44
C ILE A 113 -7.78 -9.95 -13.33
N GLU A 114 -7.22 -10.64 -12.33
CA GLU A 114 -7.44 -12.08 -12.15
C GLU A 114 -8.86 -12.40 -11.69
N ASN A 115 -9.40 -11.64 -10.73
CA ASN A 115 -10.69 -11.97 -10.09
C ASN A 115 -11.87 -11.22 -10.72
N TRP A 116 -11.70 -9.96 -11.12
CA TRP A 116 -12.83 -9.08 -11.43
C TRP A 116 -13.20 -9.05 -12.91
N LYS A 117 -12.22 -9.14 -13.82
CA LYS A 117 -12.48 -9.23 -15.28
C LYS A 117 -13.27 -10.48 -15.66
N ALA A 118 -13.08 -11.59 -14.94
CA ALA A 118 -13.80 -12.83 -15.20
C ALA A 118 -15.31 -12.69 -14.92
N ASN A 119 -15.65 -11.85 -13.93
CA ASN A 119 -17.00 -11.79 -13.37
C ASN A 119 -17.81 -10.55 -13.81
N HIS A 120 -17.18 -9.53 -14.42
CA HIS A 120 -17.84 -8.27 -14.77
C HIS A 120 -17.53 -7.80 -16.20
N GLN A 121 -18.57 -7.61 -17.01
CA GLN A 121 -18.48 -6.85 -18.26
C GLN A 121 -18.59 -5.35 -17.94
N PHE A 122 -17.50 -4.61 -18.13
CA PHE A 122 -17.56 -3.14 -18.07
C PHE A 122 -18.21 -2.64 -19.36
N ASN A 123 -19.41 -2.07 -19.23
CA ASN A 123 -20.27 -1.58 -20.31
C ASN A 123 -19.53 -0.64 -21.29
N GLY A 124 -18.83 -1.19 -22.29
CA GLY A 124 -18.25 -0.45 -23.42
C GLY A 124 -16.96 0.34 -23.16
N TYR A 125 -16.45 0.41 -21.92
CA TYR A 125 -15.20 1.11 -21.61
C TYR A 125 -13.98 0.18 -21.65
N PRO A 126 -12.80 0.65 -22.10
CA PRO A 126 -11.59 -0.16 -22.05
C PRO A 126 -11.21 -0.48 -20.60
N SER A 127 -11.00 -1.77 -20.31
CA SER A 127 -10.74 -2.28 -18.96
C SER A 127 -9.55 -1.63 -18.24
N GLU A 128 -8.57 -1.11 -18.97
CA GLU A 128 -7.41 -0.41 -18.42
C GLU A 128 -7.80 0.91 -17.75
N TYR A 129 -8.65 1.72 -18.38
CA TYR A 129 -9.12 2.98 -17.80
C TYR A 129 -10.04 2.74 -16.60
N VAL A 130 -10.90 1.73 -16.68
CA VAL A 130 -11.81 1.37 -15.58
C VAL A 130 -11.02 0.88 -14.35
N SER A 131 -10.08 -0.05 -14.55
CA SER A 131 -9.22 -0.53 -13.46
C SER A 131 -8.38 0.60 -12.86
N THR A 132 -7.82 1.49 -13.69
CA THR A 132 -7.07 2.66 -13.23
C THR A 132 -7.94 3.57 -12.37
N PHE A 133 -9.17 3.88 -12.79
CA PHE A 133 -10.10 4.71 -12.02
C PHE A 133 -10.41 4.11 -10.65
N ILE A 134 -10.76 2.82 -10.62
CA ILE A 134 -11.15 2.14 -9.39
C ILE A 134 -9.99 2.01 -8.42
N ILE A 135 -8.83 1.54 -8.90
CA ILE A 135 -7.66 1.30 -8.06
C ILE A 135 -7.13 2.62 -7.54
N SER A 136 -7.05 3.65 -8.39
CA SER A 136 -6.62 4.98 -7.94
C SER A 136 -7.60 5.53 -6.91
N GLY A 137 -8.90 5.51 -7.17
CA GLY A 137 -9.92 5.97 -6.22
C GLY A 137 -9.85 5.23 -4.88
N SER A 138 -9.74 3.90 -4.92
CA SER A 138 -9.65 3.06 -3.71
C SER A 138 -8.40 3.35 -2.89
N ILE A 139 -7.25 3.59 -3.54
CA ILE A 139 -6.00 3.95 -2.85
C ILE A 139 -6.11 5.34 -2.21
N TYR A 140 -6.69 6.31 -2.90
CA TYR A 140 -6.88 7.65 -2.33
C TYR A 140 -7.86 7.65 -1.16
N VAL A 141 -8.94 6.85 -1.22
CA VAL A 141 -9.85 6.65 -0.09
C VAL A 141 -9.14 5.96 1.08
N THR A 142 -8.37 4.91 0.82
CA THR A 142 -7.56 4.22 1.84
C THR A 142 -6.56 5.17 2.51
N LYS A 143 -5.90 6.03 1.73
CA LYS A 143 -4.96 7.04 2.23
C LYS A 143 -5.67 8.04 3.14
N GLU A 144 -6.84 8.53 2.75
CA GLU A 144 -7.65 9.44 3.57
C GLU A 144 -8.09 8.77 4.88
N TRP A 145 -8.52 7.51 4.84
CA TRP A 145 -8.91 6.73 6.01
C TRP A 145 -7.75 6.54 7.00
N LEU A 146 -6.55 6.18 6.52
CA LEU A 146 -5.34 6.11 7.35
C LEU A 146 -4.98 7.49 7.95
N ASN A 147 -5.17 8.56 7.19
CA ASN A 147 -4.90 9.92 7.66
C ASN A 147 -5.86 10.36 8.76
N ARG A 148 -7.13 9.92 8.71
CA ARG A 148 -8.16 10.12 9.73
C ARG A 148 -8.01 9.24 10.96
N GLY A 149 -6.97 8.40 11.03
CA GLY A 149 -6.74 7.51 12.17
C GLY A 149 -7.66 6.29 12.17
N MET A 150 -8.07 5.83 10.98
CA MET A 150 -8.96 4.69 10.80
C MET A 150 -10.29 4.84 11.57
N ASP A 151 -11.02 5.93 11.27
CA ASP A 151 -12.30 6.30 11.89
C ASP A 151 -13.47 5.32 11.61
N LYS A 152 -13.19 4.25 10.86
CA LYS A 152 -14.10 3.15 10.50
C LYS A 152 -13.32 1.85 10.55
N THR A 153 -14.01 0.75 10.79
CA THR A 153 -13.42 -0.58 10.68
C THR A 153 -13.04 -0.88 9.21
N PRO A 154 -12.08 -1.80 8.98
CA PRO A 154 -11.75 -2.25 7.62
C PRO A 154 -12.98 -2.71 6.83
N LYS A 155 -13.92 -3.40 7.48
CA LYS A 155 -15.16 -3.87 6.86
C LYS A 155 -16.07 -2.73 6.41
N GLU A 156 -16.35 -1.76 7.27
CA GLU A 156 -17.19 -0.61 6.92
C GLU A 156 -16.58 0.21 5.77
N MET A 157 -15.25 0.37 5.78
CA MET A 157 -14.54 1.06 4.70
C MET A 157 -14.57 0.25 3.40
N ALA A 158 -14.45 -1.09 3.47
CA ALA A 158 -14.58 -1.96 2.32
C ALA A 158 -15.97 -1.89 1.70
N GLU A 159 -17.02 -1.91 2.52
CA GLU A 159 -18.41 -1.76 2.08
C GLU A 159 -18.62 -0.42 1.39
N MET A 160 -18.05 0.67 1.93
CA MET A 160 -18.11 1.99 1.31
C MET A 160 -17.42 2.04 -0.06
N ILE A 161 -16.19 1.52 -0.17
CA ILE A 161 -15.45 1.45 -1.44
C ILE A 161 -16.21 0.59 -2.45
N ASN A 162 -16.66 -0.60 -2.06
CA ASN A 162 -17.40 -1.51 -2.93
C ASN A 162 -18.72 -0.89 -3.43
N ASN A 163 -19.45 -0.18 -2.57
CA ASN A 163 -20.67 0.52 -2.96
C ASN A 163 -20.40 1.67 -3.94
N LEU A 164 -19.31 2.43 -3.75
CA LEU A 164 -18.90 3.48 -4.69
C LEU A 164 -18.55 2.90 -6.06
N ILE A 165 -17.85 1.77 -6.09
CA ILE A 165 -17.51 1.04 -7.31
C ILE A 165 -18.80 0.55 -7.98
N LYS A 166 -19.69 -0.11 -7.22
CA LYS A 166 -20.92 -0.71 -7.77
C LYS A 166 -21.89 0.35 -8.30
N ASN A 167 -22.23 1.34 -7.48
CA ASN A 167 -23.21 2.37 -7.83
C ASN A 167 -22.64 3.38 -8.84
N GLY A 168 -21.33 3.67 -8.77
CA GLY A 168 -20.68 4.62 -9.67
C GLY A 168 -20.45 4.09 -11.08
N LEU A 169 -20.28 2.77 -11.25
CA LEU A 169 -19.98 2.16 -12.56
C LEU A 169 -21.14 1.38 -13.16
N PHE A 170 -22.01 0.79 -12.33
CA PHE A 170 -23.09 -0.08 -12.81
C PHE A 170 -24.48 0.53 -12.64
N GLY A 171 -24.61 1.69 -11.97
CA GLY A 171 -25.85 2.47 -11.93
C GLY A 171 -27.10 1.64 -11.59
N THR A 172 -27.11 1.01 -10.42
CA THR A 172 -28.35 0.43 -9.85
C THR A 172 -29.12 1.47 -9.05
#